data_AF-A0A7X7VTL7-F1
#
_entry.id   AF-A0A7X7VTL7-F1
#
_cell.length_a   1.000
_cell.length_b   1.000
_cell.length_c   1.000
_cell.angle_alpha   90.00
_cell.angle_beta   90.00
_cell.angle_gamma   90.00
#
_symmetry.space_group_name_H-M   'P 1'
#
loop_
_entity.id
_entity.type
_entity.pdbx_description
1 polymer ?
#
loop_
_entity_poly.entity_id
_entity_poly.type
_entity_poly.pdbx_seq_one_letter_code
_entity_poly.pdbx_strand_id
1 'polypeptide(L)'
;MNFFERLQKLDRRWIYIVVALAIIIPLMLPYNSDNVTSPPTENVYQMVDSFAGREDRAILMSFYHDASTMPELYPMQIAILRHCFERNVKVFFLSFLPTGAPIIDMAINTVKEEYPNIKSGTDYCNFGYIPAALIMPTIIGMGDNIATAVPTDAEGRKVENLPIMKGINNYTEMNLVIEFSGSVAGGYWLTYARPKFGTNIAVGVTAVMAADEYPYLQTGQFIGMLAGLKGAAEYEKLVEVFAAYRAPGDVMHPYTDEEGNKILPGRSFSDDILEKPEVQDLVKITTQTQAKFTPEEFQKFVENYPEEDRAKLTQAKQEADGKIVIDVSDLEENDFAPTTWDALNRMTRNTIYKFKVARIGMNAQSVAHIMIIVFILIGNIGYFIQKARLRKQ
;
A
#
# COMPACT_ATOMS: atom_id res chain seq x y z
N MET A 1 23.53 -25.56 -39.31
CA MET A 1 23.50 -25.32 -37.86
C MET A 1 22.10 -24.88 -37.51
N ASN A 2 21.34 -25.73 -36.81
CA ASN A 2 19.97 -25.40 -36.43
C ASN A 2 19.97 -24.22 -35.45
N PHE A 3 18.89 -23.44 -35.41
CA PHE A 3 18.69 -22.35 -34.45
C PHE A 3 19.08 -22.73 -33.01
N PHE A 4 18.72 -23.94 -32.59
CA PHE A 4 19.05 -24.49 -31.27
C PHE A 4 20.55 -24.76 -31.04
N GLU A 5 21.30 -25.17 -32.05
CA GLU A 5 22.77 -25.35 -31.94
C GLU A 5 23.50 -24.02 -31.83
N ARG A 6 22.96 -22.95 -32.45
CA ARG A 6 23.45 -21.58 -32.26
C ARG A 6 23.15 -21.07 -30.86
N LEU A 7 21.95 -21.37 -30.34
CA LEU A 7 21.53 -20.97 -29.00
C LEU A 7 22.34 -21.67 -27.90
N GLN A 8 22.68 -22.95 -28.06
CA GLN A 8 23.52 -23.69 -27.11
C GLN A 8 24.99 -23.24 -27.10
N LYS A 9 25.48 -22.68 -28.21
CA LYS A 9 26.84 -22.10 -28.32
C LYS A 9 26.88 -20.63 -27.93
N LEU A 10 25.75 -20.04 -27.54
CA LEU A 10 25.64 -18.63 -27.24
C LEU A 10 26.34 -18.34 -25.91
N ASP A 11 27.20 -17.33 -25.89
CA ASP A 11 27.94 -16.95 -24.68
C ASP A 11 26.95 -16.49 -23.61
N ARG A 12 27.12 -17.00 -22.38
CA ARG A 12 26.33 -16.63 -21.19
C ARG A 12 26.21 -15.12 -20.96
N ARG A 13 27.17 -14.32 -21.43
CA ARG A 13 27.13 -12.85 -21.37
C ARG A 13 25.89 -12.26 -22.03
N TRP A 14 25.46 -12.83 -23.16
CA TRP A 14 24.23 -12.39 -23.85
C TRP A 14 22.99 -12.75 -23.06
N ILE A 15 22.99 -13.89 -22.36
CA ILE A 15 21.91 -14.26 -21.44
C ILE A 15 21.83 -13.23 -20.30
N TYR A 16 22.97 -12.85 -19.71
CA TYR A 16 22.99 -11.82 -18.66
C TYR A 16 22.52 -10.45 -19.16
N ILE A 17 22.86 -10.05 -20.40
CA ILE A 17 22.35 -8.81 -20.99
C ILE A 17 20.84 -8.89 -21.16
N VAL A 18 20.31 -9.99 -21.68
CA VAL A 18 18.85 -10.14 -21.87
C VAL A 18 18.11 -10.15 -20.53
N VAL A 19 18.65 -10.82 -19.50
CA VAL A 19 18.10 -10.78 -18.13
C VAL A 19 18.20 -9.37 -17.53
N ALA A 20 19.31 -8.66 -17.75
CA ALA A 20 19.44 -7.28 -17.28
C ALA A 20 18.42 -6.36 -17.95
N LEU A 21 18.24 -6.47 -19.27
CA LEU A 21 17.23 -5.71 -20.02
C LEU A 21 15.81 -6.07 -19.56
N ALA A 22 15.54 -7.34 -19.22
CA ALA A 22 14.27 -7.78 -18.64
C ALA A 22 13.88 -7.04 -17.36
N ILE A 23 14.87 -6.64 -16.56
CA ILE A 23 14.68 -5.96 -15.29
C ILE A 23 14.69 -4.44 -15.51
N ILE A 24 15.62 -3.93 -16.33
CA ILE A 24 15.79 -2.49 -16.57
C ILE A 24 14.61 -1.91 -17.36
N ILE A 25 14.14 -2.59 -18.41
CA ILE A 25 13.09 -2.05 -19.28
C ILE A 25 11.78 -1.79 -18.51
N PRO A 26 11.23 -2.72 -17.72
CA PRO A 26 10.00 -2.47 -16.96
C PRO A 26 10.18 -1.43 -15.84
N LEU A 27 11.39 -1.26 -15.30
CA LEU A 27 11.70 -0.21 -14.33
C LEU A 27 11.74 1.18 -14.97
N MET A 28 12.21 1.29 -16.22
CA MET A 28 12.24 2.57 -16.95
C MET A 28 10.91 2.91 -17.64
N LEU A 29 10.15 1.90 -18.06
CA LEU A 29 8.88 2.03 -18.74
C LEU A 29 7.79 1.31 -17.93
N PRO A 30 7.36 1.90 -16.79
CA PRO A 30 6.30 1.30 -16.00
C PRO A 30 5.00 1.26 -16.83
N TYR A 31 4.37 0.09 -16.90
CA TYR A 31 3.08 -0.11 -17.53
C TYR A 31 2.03 -0.45 -16.47
N ASN A 32 0.75 -0.17 -16.74
CA ASN A 32 -0.31 -0.61 -15.83
C ASN A 32 -0.57 -2.10 -16.06
N SER A 33 -0.16 -2.95 -15.13
CA SER A 33 -0.63 -4.34 -15.13
C SER A 33 -2.01 -4.42 -14.48
N ASP A 34 -2.90 -5.22 -15.08
CA ASP A 34 -4.21 -5.57 -14.50
C ASP A 34 -4.03 -6.50 -13.31
N ASN A 35 -3.43 -5.96 -12.24
CA ASN A 35 -3.36 -6.65 -10.97
C ASN A 35 -4.75 -6.53 -10.34
N VAL A 36 -5.55 -7.58 -10.53
CA VAL A 36 -6.72 -7.85 -9.70
C VAL A 36 -6.25 -7.96 -8.26
N THR A 37 -6.90 -7.24 -7.35
CA THR A 37 -6.57 -7.29 -5.93
C THR A 37 -7.14 -8.56 -5.31
N SER A 38 -6.46 -9.09 -4.30
CA SER A 38 -6.86 -10.34 -3.65
C SER A 38 -7.74 -10.09 -2.43
N PRO A 39 -8.75 -10.94 -2.14
CA PRO A 39 -9.64 -10.72 -0.99
C PRO A 39 -8.90 -10.56 0.35
N PRO A 40 -7.82 -11.32 0.66
CA PRO A 40 -7.08 -11.13 1.91
C PRO A 40 -6.46 -9.73 2.05
N THR A 41 -5.95 -9.13 0.98
CA THR A 41 -5.35 -7.78 1.02
C THR A 41 -6.44 -6.72 1.16
N GLU A 42 -7.56 -6.90 0.46
CA GLU A 42 -8.68 -5.98 0.50
C GLU A 42 -9.39 -5.95 1.84
N ASN A 43 -9.52 -7.09 2.51
CA ASN A 43 -10.07 -7.13 3.87
C ASN A 43 -9.25 -6.26 4.83
N VAL A 44 -7.92 -6.27 4.69
CA VAL A 44 -7.05 -5.38 5.49
C VAL A 44 -7.30 -3.93 5.10
N TYR A 45 -7.36 -3.62 3.80
CA TYR A 45 -7.65 -2.26 3.32
C TYR A 45 -8.97 -1.74 3.91
N GLN A 46 -10.04 -2.51 3.77
CA GLN A 46 -11.37 -2.11 4.23
C GLN A 46 -11.46 -1.99 5.75
N MET A 47 -10.79 -2.87 6.50
CA MET A 47 -10.75 -2.73 7.95
C MET A 47 -10.06 -1.41 8.36
N VAL A 48 -8.90 -1.09 7.76
CA VAL A 48 -8.21 0.17 8.01
C VAL A 48 -9.08 1.37 7.58
N ASP A 49 -9.69 1.30 6.39
CA ASP A 49 -10.56 2.38 5.87
C ASP A 49 -11.82 2.59 6.73
N SER A 50 -12.34 1.54 7.37
CA SER A 50 -13.49 1.64 8.27
C SER A 50 -13.20 2.46 9.55
N PHE A 51 -11.92 2.74 9.83
CA PHE A 51 -11.48 3.56 10.95
C PHE A 51 -11.29 5.03 10.58
N ALA A 52 -11.48 5.40 9.30
CA ALA A 52 -11.25 6.75 8.80
C ALA A 52 -12.00 7.82 9.60
N GLY A 53 -11.27 8.83 10.09
CA GLY A 53 -11.82 9.96 10.85
C GLY A 53 -12.38 9.62 12.23
N ARG A 54 -12.26 8.37 12.70
CA ARG A 54 -12.77 7.95 14.02
C ARG A 54 -11.76 8.23 15.12
N GLU A 55 -12.18 8.88 16.18
CA GLU A 55 -11.32 9.14 17.35
C GLU A 55 -11.21 7.94 18.30
N ASP A 56 -12.16 7.01 18.23
CA ASP A 56 -12.30 5.81 19.07
C ASP A 56 -11.73 4.54 18.42
N ARG A 57 -10.96 4.69 17.35
CA ARG A 57 -10.33 3.58 16.63
C ARG A 57 -8.88 3.90 16.31
N ALA A 58 -8.05 2.87 16.39
CA ALA A 58 -6.66 2.93 15.99
C ALA A 58 -6.18 1.56 15.49
N ILE A 59 -5.08 1.59 14.74
CA ILE A 59 -4.35 0.39 14.34
C ILE A 59 -2.98 0.34 15.01
N LEU A 60 -2.44 -0.86 15.19
CA LEU A 60 -1.06 -1.10 15.60
C LEU A 60 -0.31 -1.82 14.48
N MET A 61 0.80 -1.24 14.03
CA MET A 61 1.73 -1.87 13.10
C MET A 61 2.92 -2.43 13.88
N SER A 62 3.05 -3.76 13.91
CA SER A 62 4.17 -4.48 14.54
C SER A 62 5.24 -4.79 13.48
N PHE A 63 6.42 -4.18 13.60
CA PHE A 63 7.53 -4.38 12.68
C PHE A 63 8.42 -5.52 13.21
N TYR A 64 8.22 -6.74 12.73
CA TYR A 64 8.95 -7.93 13.15
C TYR A 64 9.86 -8.47 12.04
N HIS A 65 10.73 -7.61 11.50
CA HIS A 65 11.67 -8.02 10.47
C HIS A 65 12.97 -7.19 10.47
N ASP A 66 13.86 -7.51 9.54
CA ASP A 66 15.14 -6.85 9.31
C ASP A 66 15.31 -6.45 7.84
N ALA A 67 16.49 -5.91 7.52
CA ALA A 67 16.82 -5.42 6.19
C ALA A 67 16.76 -6.49 5.08
N SER A 68 16.91 -7.78 5.41
CA SER A 68 16.93 -8.86 4.40
C SER A 68 15.56 -9.10 3.77
N THR A 69 14.47 -8.77 4.48
CA THR A 69 13.08 -8.98 4.06
C THR A 69 12.34 -7.67 3.80
N MET A 70 13.00 -6.52 4.02
CA MET A 70 12.50 -5.20 3.66
C MET A 70 12.01 -5.07 2.21
N PRO A 71 12.66 -5.66 1.18
CA PRO A 71 12.19 -5.51 -0.21
C PRO A 71 10.75 -5.94 -0.44
N GLU A 72 10.21 -6.85 0.37
CA GLU A 72 8.82 -7.28 0.29
C GLU A 72 7.92 -6.62 1.35
N LEU A 73 8.41 -6.46 2.59
CA LEU A 73 7.60 -6.01 3.72
C LEU A 73 7.51 -4.49 3.87
N TYR A 74 8.60 -3.78 3.59
CA TYR A 74 8.67 -2.33 3.74
C TYR A 74 7.67 -1.59 2.83
N PRO A 75 7.50 -1.97 1.55
CA PRO A 75 6.48 -1.35 0.71
C PRO A 75 5.05 -1.54 1.24
N MET A 76 4.74 -2.64 1.93
CA MET A 76 3.43 -2.83 2.59
C MET A 76 3.22 -1.82 3.71
N GLN A 77 4.26 -1.62 4.53
CA GLN A 77 4.21 -0.70 5.67
C GLN A 77 4.03 0.74 5.19
N ILE A 78 4.75 1.14 4.15
CA ILE A 78 4.60 2.45 3.51
C ILE A 78 3.17 2.63 2.97
N ALA A 79 2.63 1.65 2.26
CA ALA A 79 1.28 1.73 1.71
C ALA A 79 0.19 1.86 2.80
N ILE A 80 0.28 1.06 3.86
CA ILE A 80 -0.65 1.12 5.00
C ILE A 80 -0.49 2.44 5.77
N LEU A 81 0.74 2.90 5.98
CA LEU A 81 0.98 4.15 6.69
C LEU A 81 0.45 5.37 5.92
N ARG A 82 0.67 5.40 4.60
CA ARG A 82 0.04 6.40 3.70
C ARG A 82 -1.47 6.36 3.83
N HIS A 83 -2.06 5.15 3.80
CA HIS A 83 -3.51 5.00 3.97
C HIS A 83 -4.00 5.63 5.28
N CYS A 84 -3.30 5.38 6.38
CA CYS A 84 -3.67 5.94 7.68
C CYS A 84 -3.61 7.47 7.68
N PHE A 85 -2.57 8.08 7.11
CA PHE A 85 -2.44 9.53 7.08
C PHE A 85 -3.46 10.19 6.15
N GLU A 86 -3.69 9.62 4.95
CA GLU A 86 -4.70 10.14 4.02
C GLU A 86 -6.11 10.11 4.61
N ARG A 87 -6.43 9.07 5.38
CA ARG A 87 -7.78 8.82 5.91
C ARG A 87 -7.96 9.25 7.36
N ASN A 88 -6.97 9.94 7.94
CA ASN A 88 -6.96 10.36 9.33
C ASN A 88 -7.28 9.21 10.30
N VAL A 89 -6.58 8.09 10.13
CA VAL A 89 -6.62 6.91 11.00
C VAL A 89 -5.45 6.97 11.96
N LYS A 90 -5.73 6.93 13.27
CA LYS A 90 -4.69 6.88 14.30
C LYS A 90 -3.87 5.59 14.18
N VAL A 91 -2.55 5.72 14.10
CA VAL A 91 -1.64 4.59 13.92
C VAL A 91 -0.56 4.54 14.99
N PHE A 92 -0.34 3.35 15.54
CA PHE A 92 0.68 3.08 16.54
C PHE A 92 1.72 2.12 15.96
N PHE A 93 2.95 2.20 16.45
CA PHE A 93 4.04 1.34 16.02
C PHE A 93 4.75 0.71 17.20
N LEU A 94 5.22 -0.52 17.03
CA LEU A 94 6.22 -1.11 17.89
C LEU A 94 7.07 -2.11 17.11
N SER A 95 8.19 -2.48 17.69
CA SER A 95 8.98 -3.62 17.23
C SER A 95 9.41 -4.47 18.41
N PHE A 96 9.35 -5.79 18.26
CA PHE A 96 9.98 -6.72 19.18
C PHE A 96 11.39 -7.15 18.76
N LEU A 97 11.90 -6.59 17.65
CA LEU A 97 13.27 -6.74 17.19
C LEU A 97 14.04 -5.42 17.30
N PRO A 98 15.32 -5.44 17.73
CA PRO A 98 16.14 -4.22 17.74
C PRO A 98 16.24 -3.56 16.36
N THR A 99 16.23 -4.35 15.29
CA THR A 99 16.31 -3.90 13.89
C THR A 99 15.03 -3.21 13.40
N GLY A 100 13.87 -3.49 14.00
CA GLY A 100 12.61 -2.91 13.54
C GLY A 100 12.44 -1.45 13.93
N ALA A 101 13.01 -0.99 15.04
CA ALA A 101 12.90 0.41 15.48
C ALA A 101 13.43 1.43 14.44
N PRO A 102 14.66 1.30 13.89
CA PRO A 102 15.11 2.21 12.84
C PRO A 102 14.30 2.07 11.54
N ILE A 103 13.68 0.92 11.27
CA ILE A 103 12.81 0.73 10.09
C ILE A 103 11.49 1.49 10.28
N ILE A 104 10.92 1.49 11.49
CA ILE A 104 9.75 2.30 11.84
C ILE A 104 10.05 3.78 11.60
N ASP A 105 11.17 4.28 12.13
CA ASP A 105 11.54 5.69 11.95
C ASP A 105 11.77 6.04 10.48
N MET A 106 12.39 5.13 9.71
CA MET A 106 12.55 5.28 8.27
C MET A 106 11.19 5.34 7.55
N ALA A 107 10.25 4.45 7.89
CA ALA A 107 8.91 4.44 7.30
C ALA A 107 8.15 5.73 7.61
N ILE A 108 8.13 6.16 8.88
CA ILE A 108 7.48 7.39 9.32
C ILE A 108 8.07 8.60 8.59
N ASN A 109 9.39 8.74 8.54
CA ASN A 109 10.02 9.89 7.89
C ASN A 109 9.75 9.91 6.38
N THR A 110 9.81 8.75 5.72
CA THR A 110 9.51 8.65 4.28
C THR A 110 8.09 9.09 3.97
N VAL A 111 7.10 8.66 4.76
CA VAL A 111 5.71 9.05 4.52
C VAL A 111 5.46 10.49 4.96
N LYS A 112 6.07 10.98 6.04
CA LYS A 112 5.87 12.37 6.51
C LYS A 112 6.33 13.44 5.51
N GLU A 113 7.25 13.13 4.61
CA GLU A 113 7.59 14.04 3.50
C GLU A 113 6.37 14.36 2.62
N GLU A 114 5.39 13.45 2.56
CA GLU A 114 4.16 13.57 1.77
C GLU A 114 3.00 14.17 2.60
N TYR A 115 3.10 14.15 3.93
CA TYR A 115 2.05 14.61 4.85
C TYR A 115 2.63 15.53 5.94
N PRO A 116 3.01 16.78 5.59
CA PRO A 116 3.71 17.68 6.53
C PRO A 116 2.87 18.08 7.74
N ASN A 117 1.54 17.94 7.65
CA ASN A 117 0.61 18.29 8.73
C ASN A 117 0.50 17.23 9.84
N ILE A 118 1.04 16.02 9.61
CA ILE A 118 0.95 14.88 10.53
C ILE A 118 1.94 15.03 11.70
N LYS A 119 1.44 14.91 12.93
CA LYS A 119 2.15 15.19 14.18
C LYS A 119 2.28 13.94 15.06
N SER A 120 3.51 13.71 15.52
CA SER A 120 3.82 12.69 16.52
C SER A 120 3.10 12.96 17.84
N GLY A 121 2.51 11.93 18.44
CA GLY A 121 1.74 11.99 19.67
C GLY A 121 0.29 12.47 19.50
N THR A 122 -0.12 12.89 18.30
CA THR A 122 -1.50 13.27 17.97
C THR A 122 -2.10 12.33 16.92
N ASP A 123 -1.42 12.20 15.78
CA ASP A 123 -1.90 11.40 14.65
C ASP A 123 -1.27 10.00 14.64
N TYR A 124 -0.03 9.90 15.12
CA TYR A 124 0.67 8.62 15.29
C TYR A 124 1.47 8.56 16.59
N CYS A 125 1.80 7.35 17.04
CA CYS A 125 2.71 7.14 18.17
C CYS A 125 3.64 5.94 17.94
N ASN A 126 4.94 6.16 18.07
CA ASN A 126 5.94 5.09 17.97
C ASN A 126 6.36 4.65 19.38
N PHE A 127 6.04 3.43 19.79
CA PHE A 127 6.52 2.84 21.05
C PHE A 127 7.97 2.39 20.98
N GLY A 128 8.54 2.27 19.78
CA GLY A 128 9.92 1.87 19.56
C GLY A 128 10.15 0.37 19.76
N TYR A 129 11.39 0.04 20.16
CA TYR A 129 11.80 -1.33 20.43
C TYR A 129 11.39 -1.78 21.84
N ILE A 130 10.64 -2.86 21.91
CA ILE A 130 10.30 -3.56 23.14
C ILE A 130 11.09 -4.89 23.16
N PRO A 131 11.91 -5.16 24.20
CA PRO A 131 12.67 -6.39 24.28
C PRO A 131 11.82 -7.66 24.11
N ALA A 132 12.33 -8.65 23.37
CA ALA A 132 11.60 -9.88 23.07
C ALA A 132 11.11 -10.63 24.33
N ALA A 133 11.85 -10.54 25.45
CA ALA A 133 11.45 -11.09 26.74
C ALA A 133 10.14 -10.50 27.30
N LEU A 134 9.73 -9.33 26.79
CA LEU A 134 8.52 -8.60 27.19
C LEU A 134 7.35 -8.77 26.21
N ILE A 135 7.48 -9.55 25.13
CA ILE A 135 6.41 -9.74 24.13
C ILE A 135 5.08 -10.10 24.81
N MET A 136 5.07 -11.18 25.60
CA MET A 136 3.86 -11.66 26.26
C MET A 136 3.27 -10.65 27.28
N PRO A 137 4.04 -10.13 28.26
CA PRO A 137 3.47 -9.16 29.21
C PRO A 137 3.04 -7.85 28.54
N THR A 138 3.73 -7.38 27.50
CA THR A 138 3.30 -6.21 26.73
C THR A 138 1.98 -6.48 26.02
N ILE A 139 1.85 -7.59 25.27
CA ILE A 139 0.62 -7.90 24.54
C ILE A 139 -0.57 -8.06 25.49
N ILE A 140 -0.39 -8.78 26.61
CA ILE A 140 -1.47 -8.97 27.59
C ILE A 140 -1.80 -7.64 28.28
N GLY A 141 -0.78 -6.89 28.72
CA GLY A 141 -0.97 -5.63 29.44
C GLY A 141 -1.65 -4.57 28.60
N MET A 142 -1.32 -4.46 27.31
CA MET A 142 -1.96 -3.51 26.38
C MET A 142 -3.46 -3.78 26.21
N GLY A 143 -3.91 -5.02 26.42
CA GLY A 143 -5.33 -5.35 26.41
C GLY A 143 -6.08 -4.88 27.65
N ASP A 144 -5.39 -4.64 28.77
CA ASP A 144 -5.97 -4.02 29.96
C ASP A 144 -5.83 -2.49 29.88
N ASN A 145 -4.60 -1.98 29.69
CA ASN A 145 -4.30 -0.56 29.49
C ASN A 145 -2.94 -0.36 28.78
N ILE A 146 -2.96 0.27 27.60
CA ILE A 146 -1.77 0.52 26.77
C ILE A 146 -0.74 1.38 27.49
N ALA A 147 -1.15 2.49 28.09
CA ALA A 147 -0.23 3.43 28.74
C ALA A 147 0.48 2.83 29.96
N THR A 148 -0.11 1.83 30.60
CA THR A 148 0.53 1.07 31.69
C THR A 148 1.50 0.02 31.16
N ALA A 149 1.14 -0.66 30.06
CA ALA A 149 1.97 -1.69 29.45
C ALA A 149 3.19 -1.12 28.71
N VAL A 150 3.04 0.08 28.14
CA VAL A 150 4.08 0.84 27.44
C VAL A 150 4.07 2.27 27.99
N PRO A 151 4.81 2.54 29.08
CA PRO A 151 4.75 3.83 29.78
C PRO A 151 5.35 5.01 29.01
N THR A 152 6.32 4.73 28.14
CA THR A 152 7.13 5.72 27.44
C THR A 152 7.20 5.37 25.96
N ASP A 153 7.04 6.38 25.09
CA ASP A 153 7.21 6.22 23.65
C ASP A 153 8.70 6.30 23.24
N ALA A 154 8.98 6.11 21.95
CA ALA A 154 10.33 6.16 21.40
C ALA A 154 11.00 7.55 21.55
N GLU A 155 10.21 8.62 21.71
CA GLU A 155 10.69 9.99 21.92
C GLU A 155 10.93 10.32 23.40
N GLY A 156 10.69 9.37 24.32
CA GLY A 156 10.87 9.56 25.76
C GLY A 156 9.69 10.24 26.45
N ARG A 157 8.56 10.42 25.77
CA ARG A 157 7.34 11.05 26.30
C ARG A 157 6.50 10.00 27.02
N LYS A 158 5.85 10.41 28.10
CA LYS A 158 4.89 9.55 28.81
C LYS A 158 3.66 9.30 27.95
N VAL A 159 3.38 8.04 27.64
CA VAL A 159 2.28 7.64 26.74
C VAL A 159 0.94 8.14 27.27
N GLU A 160 0.68 8.02 28.57
CA GLU A 160 -0.56 8.51 29.22
C GLU A 160 -0.90 9.98 28.93
N ASN A 161 0.09 10.82 28.63
CA ASN A 161 -0.07 12.26 28.41
C ASN A 161 -0.24 12.63 26.93
N LEU A 162 -0.08 11.67 26.01
CA LEU A 162 -0.13 11.97 24.58
C LEU A 162 -1.57 12.20 24.12
N PRO A 163 -1.85 13.25 23.32
CA PRO A 163 -3.19 13.52 22.78
C PRO A 163 -3.84 12.32 22.07
N ILE A 164 -3.06 11.52 21.34
CA ILE A 164 -3.54 10.32 20.61
C ILE A 164 -4.18 9.28 21.52
N MET A 165 -3.78 9.20 22.79
CA MET A 165 -4.33 8.26 23.78
C MET A 165 -5.74 8.64 24.24
N LYS A 166 -6.20 9.87 23.95
CA LYS A 166 -7.57 10.27 24.25
C LYS A 166 -8.53 9.43 23.41
N GLY A 167 -9.25 8.55 24.09
CA GLY A 167 -10.18 7.60 23.46
C GLY A 167 -9.53 6.32 22.96
N ILE A 168 -8.23 6.07 23.22
CA ILE A 168 -7.55 4.82 22.87
C ILE A 168 -6.89 4.25 24.14
N ASN A 169 -7.57 3.33 24.84
CA ASN A 169 -7.09 2.82 26.12
C ASN A 169 -6.51 1.41 26.01
N ASN A 170 -7.13 0.56 25.20
CA ASN A 170 -6.73 -0.83 24.99
C ASN A 170 -7.17 -1.35 23.61
N TYR A 171 -7.16 -2.68 23.40
CA TYR A 171 -7.54 -3.29 22.13
C TYR A 171 -9.02 -3.13 21.73
N THR A 172 -9.88 -2.65 22.63
CA THR A 172 -11.26 -2.28 22.27
C THR A 172 -11.23 -1.17 21.21
N GLU A 173 -10.35 -0.19 21.38
CA GLU A 173 -10.19 0.92 20.44
C GLU A 173 -9.04 0.69 19.45
N MET A 174 -7.89 0.18 19.94
CA MET A 174 -6.79 -0.32 19.09
C MET A 174 -7.15 -1.70 18.53
N ASN A 175 -8.20 -1.75 17.71
CA ASN A 175 -8.90 -2.99 17.39
C ASN A 175 -8.27 -3.78 16.23
N LEU A 176 -7.21 -3.28 15.60
CA LEU A 176 -6.47 -3.97 14.56
C LEU A 176 -4.98 -3.97 14.85
N VAL A 177 -4.37 -5.16 14.83
CA VAL A 177 -2.92 -5.33 14.78
C VAL A 177 -2.53 -5.90 13.43
N ILE A 178 -1.56 -5.27 12.77
CA ILE A 178 -0.95 -5.74 11.54
C ILE A 178 0.53 -6.03 11.82
N GLU A 179 0.91 -7.31 11.81
CA GLU A 179 2.31 -7.69 12.02
C GLU A 179 3.02 -8.02 10.70
N PHE A 180 4.19 -7.42 10.51
CA PHE A 180 5.02 -7.61 9.31
C PHE A 180 6.23 -8.47 9.66
N SER A 181 6.32 -9.65 9.05
CA SER A 181 7.38 -10.61 9.38
C SER A 181 7.77 -11.46 8.18
N GLY A 182 9.07 -11.75 8.07
CA GLY A 182 9.62 -12.73 7.13
C GLY A 182 9.84 -14.10 7.75
N SER A 183 9.35 -14.33 8.98
CA SER A 183 9.55 -15.57 9.74
C SER A 183 8.26 -16.03 10.40
N VAL A 184 7.97 -15.57 11.62
CA VAL A 184 6.70 -15.84 12.32
C VAL A 184 5.86 -14.58 12.30
N ALA A 185 4.66 -14.63 11.71
CA ALA A 185 3.76 -13.48 11.62
C ALA A 185 2.49 -13.71 12.45
N GLY A 186 2.12 -12.75 13.28
CA GLY A 186 0.85 -12.73 13.99
C GLY A 186 0.71 -13.75 15.13
N GLY A 187 1.63 -14.70 15.30
CA GLY A 187 1.48 -15.83 16.23
C GLY A 187 1.28 -15.44 17.69
N TYR A 188 2.05 -14.48 18.20
CA TYR A 188 1.89 -13.99 19.58
C TYR A 188 0.57 -13.23 19.77
N TRP A 189 0.19 -12.40 18.81
CA TRP A 189 -1.07 -11.66 18.83
C TRP A 189 -2.28 -12.58 18.74
N LEU A 190 -2.19 -13.61 17.90
CA LEU A 190 -3.22 -14.64 17.75
C LEU A 190 -3.38 -15.49 19.00
N THR A 191 -2.28 -15.73 19.73
CA THR A 191 -2.30 -16.54 20.95
C THR A 191 -2.81 -15.75 22.15
N TYR A 192 -2.41 -14.48 22.31
CA TYR A 192 -2.65 -13.72 23.54
C TYR A 192 -3.66 -12.58 23.40
N ALA A 193 -3.68 -11.87 22.26
CA ALA A 193 -4.56 -10.72 22.08
C ALA A 193 -5.96 -11.12 21.61
N ARG A 194 -6.05 -11.89 20.52
CA ARG A 194 -7.33 -12.26 19.91
C ARG A 194 -8.25 -13.06 20.84
N PRO A 195 -7.82 -14.13 21.54
CA PRO A 195 -8.74 -14.97 22.31
C PRO A 195 -9.23 -14.27 23.59
N LYS A 196 -8.41 -13.40 24.18
CA LYS A 196 -8.74 -12.70 25.43
C LYS A 196 -9.51 -11.40 25.19
N PHE A 197 -9.18 -10.65 24.14
CA PHE A 197 -9.68 -9.29 23.93
C PHE A 197 -10.45 -9.10 22.61
N GLY A 198 -10.53 -10.13 21.76
CA GLY A 198 -11.23 -10.04 20.48
C GLY A 198 -10.51 -9.18 19.43
N THR A 199 -9.24 -8.87 19.62
CA THR A 199 -8.44 -8.04 18.70
C THR A 199 -8.39 -8.64 17.30
N ASN A 200 -8.62 -7.82 16.27
CA ASN A 200 -8.45 -8.25 14.90
C ASN A 200 -6.97 -8.28 14.52
N ILE A 201 -6.56 -9.37 13.89
CA ILE A 201 -5.16 -9.61 13.52
C ILE A 201 -5.08 -9.76 12.01
N ALA A 202 -4.18 -9.02 11.39
CA ALA A 202 -3.76 -9.18 10.01
C ALA A 202 -2.24 -9.33 9.94
N VAL A 203 -1.73 -9.85 8.83
CA VAL A 203 -0.29 -10.10 8.67
C VAL A 203 0.22 -9.62 7.32
N GLY A 204 1.41 -9.04 7.31
CA GLY A 204 2.20 -8.80 6.10
C GLY A 204 3.38 -9.75 6.08
N VAL A 205 3.48 -10.62 5.08
CA VAL A 205 4.48 -11.69 5.04
C VAL A 205 5.23 -11.71 3.73
N THR A 206 6.46 -12.23 3.72
CA THR A 206 7.18 -12.49 2.46
C THR A 206 6.43 -13.54 1.64
N ALA A 207 6.61 -13.55 0.32
CA ALA A 207 5.88 -14.46 -0.56
C ALA A 207 6.05 -15.94 -0.18
N VAL A 208 7.24 -16.31 0.33
CA VAL A 208 7.55 -17.68 0.76
C VAL A 208 6.81 -18.10 2.03
N MET A 209 6.41 -17.14 2.88
CA MET A 209 5.69 -17.40 4.13
C MET A 209 4.17 -17.44 3.94
N ALA A 210 3.65 -16.97 2.81
CA ALA A 210 2.20 -16.89 2.56
C ALA A 210 1.49 -18.25 2.72
N ALA A 211 2.16 -19.35 2.35
CA ALA A 211 1.64 -20.71 2.47
C ALA A 211 1.30 -21.08 3.93
N ASP A 212 2.14 -20.67 4.87
CA ASP A 212 2.02 -21.01 6.29
C ASP A 212 0.87 -20.26 6.96
N GLU A 213 0.47 -19.11 6.41
CA GLU A 213 -0.57 -18.26 6.99
C GLU A 213 -1.99 -18.54 6.45
N TYR A 214 -2.11 -19.22 5.30
CA TYR A 214 -3.42 -19.57 4.72
C TYR A 214 -4.35 -20.35 5.65
N PRO A 215 -3.89 -21.32 6.46
CA PRO A 215 -4.75 -22.00 7.42
C PRO A 215 -5.45 -21.03 8.38
N TYR A 216 -4.76 -20.00 8.87
CA TYR A 216 -5.32 -19.00 9.79
C TYR A 216 -6.27 -18.02 9.09
N LEU A 217 -6.02 -17.72 7.81
CA LEU A 217 -6.96 -16.93 7.00
C LEU A 217 -8.25 -17.69 6.73
N GLN A 218 -8.13 -18.98 6.38
CA GLN A 218 -9.28 -19.83 6.06
C GLN A 218 -10.20 -20.07 7.26
N THR A 219 -9.65 -20.12 8.48
CA THR A 219 -10.44 -20.23 9.72
C THR A 219 -10.94 -18.88 10.22
N GLY A 220 -10.58 -17.76 9.58
CA GLY A 220 -10.93 -16.41 10.03
C GLY A 220 -10.20 -15.99 11.31
N GLN A 221 -9.10 -16.68 11.66
CA GLN A 221 -8.22 -16.28 12.76
C GLN A 221 -7.42 -15.02 12.42
N PHE A 222 -7.01 -14.88 11.16
CA PHE A 222 -6.58 -13.61 10.58
C PHE A 222 -7.69 -13.03 9.72
N ILE A 223 -7.91 -11.72 9.83
CA ILE A 223 -8.92 -11.02 9.02
C ILE A 223 -8.45 -10.81 7.57
N GLY A 224 -7.14 -10.83 7.35
CA GLY A 224 -6.53 -10.55 6.05
C GLY A 224 -5.01 -10.67 6.09
N MET A 225 -4.41 -10.66 4.90
CA MET A 225 -2.98 -10.82 4.70
C MET A 225 -2.50 -10.09 3.45
N LEU A 226 -1.30 -9.51 3.53
CA LEU A 226 -0.54 -9.04 2.38
C LEU A 226 0.64 -10.01 2.14
N ALA A 227 0.71 -10.59 0.95
CA ALA A 227 1.71 -11.60 0.60
C ALA A 227 2.73 -11.07 -0.41
N GLY A 228 3.97 -10.92 0.06
CA GLY A 228 5.11 -10.44 -0.69
C GLY A 228 4.91 -9.08 -1.34
N LEU A 229 5.78 -8.75 -2.30
CA LEU A 229 5.65 -7.50 -3.06
C LEU A 229 4.30 -7.39 -3.80
N LYS A 230 3.67 -8.53 -4.12
CA LYS A 230 2.34 -8.59 -4.72
C LYS A 230 1.29 -7.92 -3.82
N GLY A 231 1.18 -8.36 -2.57
CA GLY A 231 0.22 -7.80 -1.60
C GLY A 231 0.47 -6.31 -1.32
N ALA A 232 1.73 -5.88 -1.30
CA ALA A 232 2.07 -4.47 -1.13
C ALA A 232 1.50 -3.59 -2.26
N ALA A 233 1.66 -4.04 -3.51
CA ALA A 233 1.22 -3.32 -4.69
C ALA A 233 -0.29 -3.38 -4.92
N GLU A 234 -0.94 -4.49 -4.53
CA GLU A 234 -2.40 -4.55 -4.44
C GLU A 234 -2.89 -3.49 -3.45
N TYR A 235 -2.34 -3.45 -2.23
CA TYR A 235 -2.74 -2.45 -1.23
C TYR A 235 -2.47 -1.01 -1.70
N GLU A 236 -1.29 -0.75 -2.29
CA GLU A 236 -0.95 0.55 -2.87
C GLU A 236 -1.98 0.98 -3.92
N LYS A 237 -2.42 0.07 -4.81
CA LYS A 237 -3.48 0.34 -5.80
C LYS A 237 -4.80 0.75 -5.11
N LEU A 238 -5.17 0.10 -4.01
CA LEU A 238 -6.40 0.42 -3.28
C LEU A 238 -6.35 1.78 -2.61
N VAL A 239 -5.21 2.12 -1.99
CA VAL A 239 -5.00 3.45 -1.39
C VAL A 239 -5.10 4.54 -2.45
N GLU A 240 -4.48 4.31 -3.61
CA GLU A 240 -4.57 5.27 -4.69
C GLU A 240 -5.99 5.44 -5.22
N VAL A 241 -6.70 4.37 -5.55
CA VAL A 241 -8.03 4.47 -6.17
C VAL A 241 -9.06 4.98 -5.19
N PHE A 242 -9.02 4.53 -3.94
CA PHE A 242 -10.13 4.69 -3.01
C PHE A 242 -9.80 5.61 -1.84
N ALA A 243 -8.57 5.64 -1.32
CA ALA A 243 -8.27 6.48 -0.16
C ALA A 243 -8.03 7.94 -0.57
N ALA A 244 -7.19 8.16 -1.59
CA ALA A 244 -6.76 9.51 -2.01
C ALA A 244 -7.88 10.37 -2.62
N TYR A 245 -8.97 9.76 -3.10
CA TYR A 245 -10.02 10.45 -3.85
C TYR A 245 -11.40 10.41 -3.20
N ARG A 246 -11.55 9.78 -2.02
CA ARG A 246 -12.81 9.80 -1.24
C ARG A 246 -12.62 10.65 0.01
N ALA A 247 -13.68 11.32 0.47
CA ALA A 247 -13.60 12.03 1.75
C ALA A 247 -13.52 11.02 2.92
N PRO A 248 -12.77 11.32 4.00
CA PRO A 248 -12.76 10.47 5.18
C PRO A 248 -14.17 10.21 5.71
N GLY A 249 -14.50 8.95 5.99
CA GLY A 249 -15.84 8.54 6.46
C GLY A 249 -16.85 8.26 5.35
N ASP A 250 -16.56 8.57 4.08
CA ASP A 250 -17.38 8.13 2.95
C ASP A 250 -17.29 6.61 2.80
N VAL A 251 -18.37 5.93 3.16
CA VAL A 251 -18.50 4.48 3.02
C VAL A 251 -18.61 4.09 1.56
N MET A 252 -17.89 3.03 1.17
CA MET A 252 -18.13 2.36 -0.11
C MET A 252 -19.57 1.84 -0.10
N HIS A 253 -20.41 2.31 -1.00
CA HIS A 253 -21.77 1.81 -1.13
C HIS A 253 -21.78 0.51 -1.94
N PRO A 254 -22.64 -0.46 -1.60
CA PRO A 254 -22.93 -1.56 -2.49
C PRO A 254 -23.40 -1.03 -3.84
N TYR A 255 -22.84 -1.53 -4.93
CA TYR A 255 -23.26 -1.19 -6.29
C TYR A 255 -23.71 -2.47 -7.02
N THR A 256 -24.38 -2.31 -8.15
CA THR A 256 -24.85 -3.44 -8.97
C THR A 256 -23.99 -3.49 -10.23
N ASP A 257 -23.47 -4.66 -10.57
CA ASP A 257 -22.70 -4.85 -11.81
C ASP A 257 -23.62 -4.85 -13.06
N GLU A 258 -23.02 -4.92 -14.25
CA GLU A 258 -23.77 -4.95 -15.52
C GLU A 258 -24.67 -6.19 -15.67
N GLU A 259 -24.42 -7.24 -14.88
CA GLU A 259 -25.18 -8.49 -14.85
C GLU A 259 -26.34 -8.47 -13.82
N GLY A 260 -26.49 -7.38 -13.06
CA GLY A 260 -27.54 -7.22 -12.07
C GLY A 260 -27.21 -7.82 -10.68
N ASN A 261 -25.97 -8.24 -10.44
CA ASN A 261 -25.55 -8.75 -9.14
C ASN A 261 -25.23 -7.60 -8.19
N LYS A 262 -25.76 -7.69 -6.96
CA LYS A 262 -25.44 -6.73 -5.89
C LYS A 262 -24.04 -7.02 -5.33
N ILE A 263 -23.07 -6.18 -5.66
CA ILE A 263 -21.71 -6.25 -5.14
C ILE A 263 -21.68 -5.49 -3.80
N LEU A 264 -21.39 -6.23 -2.73
CA LEU A 264 -21.15 -5.69 -1.40
C LEU A 264 -19.67 -5.28 -1.30
N PRO A 265 -19.36 -4.13 -0.67
CA PRO A 265 -17.98 -3.79 -0.31
C PRO A 265 -17.42 -4.92 0.57
N GLY A 266 -16.33 -5.55 0.14
CA GLY A 266 -15.75 -6.74 0.83
C GLY A 266 -15.71 -8.03 0.03
N ARG A 267 -16.24 -8.06 -1.20
CA ARG A 267 -15.70 -8.98 -2.21
C ARG A 267 -14.39 -8.42 -2.75
N SER A 268 -13.56 -9.30 -3.33
CA SER A 268 -12.48 -8.88 -4.25
C SER A 268 -13.01 -7.69 -5.05
N PHE A 269 -12.34 -6.54 -5.08
CA PHE A 269 -12.70 -5.44 -5.98
C PHE A 269 -12.80 -6.12 -7.33
N SER A 270 -14.04 -6.37 -7.76
CA SER A 270 -14.25 -7.14 -8.97
C SER A 270 -13.66 -6.30 -10.10
N ASP A 271 -13.11 -6.98 -11.10
CA ASP A 271 -12.38 -6.31 -12.19
C ASP A 271 -13.23 -5.20 -12.82
N ASP A 272 -14.56 -5.34 -12.75
CA ASP A 272 -15.57 -4.36 -13.14
C ASP A 272 -15.41 -2.95 -12.52
N ILE A 273 -15.06 -2.81 -11.23
CA ILE A 273 -14.83 -1.49 -10.61
C ILE A 273 -13.58 -0.86 -11.18
N LEU A 274 -12.53 -1.66 -11.31
CA LEU A 274 -11.24 -1.21 -11.81
C LEU A 274 -11.35 -0.82 -13.29
N GLU A 275 -12.23 -1.46 -14.05
CA GLU A 275 -12.53 -1.19 -15.46
C GLU A 275 -13.39 0.08 -15.70
N LYS A 276 -14.01 0.66 -14.66
CA LYS A 276 -14.81 1.89 -14.82
C LYS A 276 -13.98 3.05 -15.38
N PRO A 277 -14.48 3.82 -16.37
CA PRO A 277 -13.72 4.92 -16.98
C PRO A 277 -13.21 5.96 -15.97
N GLU A 278 -13.99 6.22 -14.94
CA GLU A 278 -13.66 7.14 -13.85
C GLU A 278 -12.54 6.63 -12.92
N VAL A 279 -12.39 5.30 -12.78
CA VAL A 279 -11.34 4.63 -12.01
C VAL A 279 -10.07 4.40 -12.84
N GLN A 280 -10.21 4.19 -14.16
CA GLN A 280 -9.10 3.95 -15.08
C GLN A 280 -8.06 5.08 -15.08
N ASP A 281 -8.48 6.33 -14.90
CA ASP A 281 -7.52 7.43 -14.69
C ASP A 281 -6.78 7.29 -13.35
N LEU A 282 -7.44 6.84 -12.28
CA LEU A 282 -6.82 6.70 -10.95
C LEU A 282 -5.83 5.53 -10.89
N VAL A 283 -6.05 4.47 -11.69
CA VAL A 283 -5.18 3.30 -11.71
C VAL A 283 -3.84 3.60 -12.38
N LYS A 284 -3.74 4.62 -13.24
CA LYS A 284 -2.51 4.95 -14.01
C LYS A 284 -1.30 5.13 -13.11
N ILE A 285 -0.23 4.36 -13.34
CA ILE A 285 1.05 4.50 -12.63
C ILE A 285 1.81 5.78 -13.05
N THR A 286 1.55 6.31 -14.25
CA THR A 286 2.20 7.51 -14.76
C THR A 286 1.74 8.78 -14.05
N THR A 287 2.64 9.75 -13.89
CA THR A 287 2.33 11.10 -13.41
C THR A 287 1.23 11.72 -14.26
N GLN A 288 0.20 12.24 -13.61
CA GLN A 288 -0.86 13.02 -14.25
C GLN A 288 -0.66 14.47 -13.84
N THR A 289 -0.83 15.43 -14.73
CA THR A 289 -0.61 16.86 -14.38
C THR A 289 -1.84 17.71 -14.66
N GLN A 290 -2.86 17.13 -15.28
CA GLN A 290 -4.01 17.87 -15.80
C GLN A 290 -5.24 17.65 -14.92
N ALA A 291 -5.65 18.69 -14.20
CA ALA A 291 -6.94 18.77 -13.53
C ALA A 291 -8.03 19.07 -14.56
N LYS A 292 -9.03 18.20 -14.67
CA LYS A 292 -10.10 18.30 -15.69
C LYS A 292 -11.45 18.50 -15.02
N PHE A 293 -12.19 19.50 -15.47
CA PHE A 293 -13.47 19.91 -14.93
C PHE A 293 -14.50 20.05 -16.04
N THR A 294 -15.77 19.75 -15.75
CA THR A 294 -16.86 20.38 -16.50
C THR A 294 -16.96 21.88 -16.17
N PRO A 295 -17.56 22.71 -17.03
CA PRO A 295 -17.72 24.13 -16.75
C PRO A 295 -18.44 24.43 -15.42
N GLU A 296 -19.44 23.62 -15.06
CA GLU A 296 -20.20 23.75 -13.81
C GLU A 296 -19.38 23.34 -12.59
N GLU A 297 -18.62 22.24 -12.69
CA GLU A 297 -17.71 21.79 -11.62
C GLU A 297 -16.61 22.82 -11.36
N PHE A 298 -16.07 23.43 -12.43
CA PHE A 298 -15.04 24.45 -12.28
C PHE A 298 -15.55 25.67 -11.52
N GLN A 299 -16.76 26.16 -11.82
CA GLN A 299 -17.35 27.28 -11.09
C GLN A 299 -17.52 26.95 -9.60
N LYS A 300 -18.12 25.79 -9.30
CA LYS A 300 -18.29 25.33 -7.90
C LYS A 300 -16.96 25.13 -7.18
N PHE A 301 -15.95 24.64 -7.88
CA PHE A 301 -14.60 24.45 -7.33
C PHE A 301 -14.01 25.79 -6.92
N VAL A 302 -13.96 26.76 -7.83
CA VAL A 302 -13.34 28.07 -7.61
C VAL A 302 -14.07 28.89 -6.52
N GLU A 303 -15.39 28.73 -6.38
CA GLU A 303 -16.20 29.40 -5.34
C GLU A 303 -15.81 29.07 -3.90
N ASN A 304 -15.15 27.93 -3.66
CA ASN A 304 -14.76 27.49 -2.32
C ASN A 304 -13.41 28.06 -1.82
N TYR A 305 -12.67 28.79 -2.67
CA TYR A 305 -11.30 29.23 -2.37
C TYR A 305 -11.15 30.76 -2.29
N PRO A 306 -10.04 31.30 -1.73
CA PRO A 306 -9.81 32.74 -1.60
C PRO A 306 -9.81 33.48 -2.94
N GLU A 307 -10.24 34.74 -2.95
CA GLU A 307 -10.43 35.54 -4.18
C GLU A 307 -9.14 35.68 -5.03
N GLU A 308 -7.98 35.79 -4.38
CA GLU A 308 -6.67 35.83 -5.04
C GLU A 308 -6.36 34.54 -5.82
N ASP A 309 -6.68 33.38 -5.22
CA ASP A 309 -6.51 32.08 -5.86
C ASP A 309 -7.51 31.89 -7.01
N ARG A 310 -8.74 32.41 -6.88
CA ARG A 310 -9.76 32.34 -7.96
C ARG A 310 -9.27 33.00 -9.23
N ALA A 311 -8.66 34.17 -9.10
CA ALA A 311 -8.13 34.92 -10.24
C ALA A 311 -7.03 34.12 -10.95
N LYS A 312 -6.10 33.52 -10.18
CA LYS A 312 -5.01 32.69 -10.70
C LYS A 312 -5.52 31.41 -11.38
N LEU A 313 -6.45 30.69 -10.75
CA LEU A 313 -7.09 29.49 -11.33
C LEU A 313 -7.83 29.82 -12.63
N THR A 314 -8.50 30.97 -12.69
CA THR A 314 -9.21 31.41 -13.89
C THR A 314 -8.27 31.80 -15.03
N GLN A 315 -7.06 32.30 -14.72
CA GLN A 315 -6.02 32.59 -15.71
C GLN A 315 -5.32 31.32 -16.21
N ALA A 316 -5.12 30.33 -15.34
CA ALA A 316 -4.48 29.06 -15.66
C ALA A 316 -5.36 28.11 -16.49
N LYS A 317 -6.66 28.40 -16.61
CA LYS A 317 -7.61 27.52 -17.29
C LYS A 317 -7.36 27.48 -18.81
N GLN A 318 -7.43 26.28 -19.36
CA GLN A 318 -7.45 26.02 -20.80
C GLN A 318 -8.73 25.27 -21.15
N GLU A 319 -9.28 25.48 -22.34
CA GLU A 319 -10.44 24.72 -22.81
C GLU A 319 -9.97 23.64 -23.79
N ALA A 320 -10.26 22.38 -23.48
CA ALA A 320 -9.94 21.23 -24.31
C ALA A 320 -11.08 20.21 -24.26
N ASP A 321 -11.56 19.78 -25.44
CA ASP A 321 -12.62 18.76 -25.59
C ASP A 321 -13.89 19.02 -24.77
N GLY A 322 -14.33 20.29 -24.69
CA GLY A 322 -15.52 20.69 -23.93
C GLY A 322 -15.35 20.64 -22.41
N LYS A 323 -14.13 20.43 -21.92
CA LYS A 323 -13.74 20.49 -20.51
C LYS A 323 -12.81 21.67 -20.26
N ILE A 324 -12.82 22.13 -19.01
CA ILE A 324 -11.82 23.06 -18.51
C ILE A 324 -10.66 22.24 -17.96
N VAL A 325 -9.44 22.54 -18.40
CA VAL A 325 -8.21 21.84 -18.02
C VAL A 325 -7.25 22.84 -17.38
N ILE A 326 -6.68 22.48 -16.24
CA ILE A 326 -5.58 23.19 -15.62
C ILE A 326 -4.42 22.22 -15.52
N ASP A 327 -3.29 22.55 -16.15
CA ASP A 327 -2.06 21.79 -15.98
C ASP A 327 -1.26 22.33 -14.79
N VAL A 328 -1.14 21.54 -13.72
CA VAL A 328 -0.42 21.96 -12.51
C VAL A 328 1.09 22.00 -12.72
N SER A 329 1.62 21.36 -13.76
CA SER A 329 3.05 21.43 -14.08
C SER A 329 3.50 22.80 -14.58
N ASP A 330 2.56 23.63 -15.02
CA ASP A 330 2.78 25.01 -15.43
C ASP A 330 2.60 26.01 -14.27
N LEU A 331 2.29 25.52 -13.06
CA LEU A 331 1.99 26.33 -11.87
C LEU A 331 3.03 26.15 -10.76
N GLU A 332 3.24 27.19 -9.96
CA GLU A 332 4.08 27.12 -8.75
C GLU A 332 3.23 26.91 -7.49
N GLU A 333 3.58 25.92 -6.66
CA GLU A 333 2.86 25.58 -5.43
C GLU A 333 2.73 26.77 -4.46
N ASN A 334 3.79 27.57 -4.33
CA ASN A 334 3.85 28.71 -3.43
C ASN A 334 2.92 29.87 -3.84
N ASP A 335 2.37 29.84 -5.05
CA ASP A 335 1.44 30.86 -5.53
C ASP A 335 0.01 30.66 -5.04
N PHE A 336 -0.31 29.54 -4.39
CA PHE A 336 -1.66 29.22 -3.95
C PHE A 336 -1.72 28.96 -2.44
N ALA A 337 -2.90 29.18 -1.83
CA ALA A 337 -3.11 28.70 -0.47
C ALA A 337 -2.96 27.16 -0.42
N PRO A 338 -2.40 26.56 0.65
CA PRO A 338 -2.20 25.11 0.74
C PRO A 338 -3.47 24.31 0.47
N THR A 339 -4.62 24.76 0.99
CA THR A 339 -5.92 24.11 0.76
C THR A 339 -6.37 24.14 -0.69
N THR A 340 -6.01 25.21 -1.43
CA THR A 340 -6.32 25.35 -2.85
C THR A 340 -5.40 24.46 -3.68
N TRP A 341 -4.10 24.50 -3.39
CA TRP A 341 -3.11 23.67 -4.07
C TRP A 341 -3.40 22.18 -3.89
N ASP A 342 -3.64 21.73 -2.65
CA ASP A 342 -3.95 20.34 -2.35
C ASP A 342 -5.20 19.87 -3.11
N ALA A 343 -6.23 20.71 -3.17
CA ALA A 343 -7.46 20.38 -3.87
C ALA A 343 -7.29 20.37 -5.39
N LEU A 344 -6.56 21.34 -5.97
CA LEU A 344 -6.27 21.39 -7.40
C LEU A 344 -5.42 20.18 -7.81
N ASN A 345 -4.38 19.87 -7.03
CA ASN A 345 -3.50 18.74 -7.28
C ASN A 345 -4.26 17.41 -7.16
N ARG A 346 -5.20 17.27 -6.21
CA ARG A 346 -6.12 16.12 -6.15
C ARG A 346 -6.94 15.96 -7.43
N MET A 347 -7.38 17.06 -8.06
CA MET A 347 -8.16 17.03 -9.30
C MET A 347 -7.36 16.56 -10.53
N THR A 348 -6.04 16.66 -10.49
CA THR A 348 -5.17 16.12 -11.55
C THR A 348 -5.16 14.59 -11.59
N ARG A 349 -5.69 13.95 -10.54
CA ARG A 349 -5.56 12.50 -10.33
C ARG A 349 -4.09 12.05 -10.32
N ASN A 350 -3.17 12.99 -10.12
CA ASN A 350 -1.82 12.70 -9.71
C ASN A 350 -1.90 12.32 -8.24
N THR A 351 -1.31 11.19 -7.90
CA THR A 351 -1.11 10.87 -6.50
C THR A 351 -0.09 11.84 -5.94
N ILE A 352 -0.34 12.40 -4.75
CA ILE A 352 0.64 13.23 -4.00
C ILE A 352 1.95 12.44 -3.76
N TYR A 353 1.89 11.11 -3.82
CA TYR A 353 2.98 10.19 -3.56
C TYR A 353 3.99 10.14 -4.70
N LYS A 354 5.26 10.39 -4.36
CA LYS A 354 6.36 10.55 -5.31
C LYS A 354 6.73 9.24 -6.03
N PHE A 355 6.42 8.08 -5.45
CA PHE A 355 6.79 6.77 -6.03
C PHE A 355 5.80 5.65 -5.68
N LYS A 356 5.31 4.99 -6.73
CA LYS A 356 4.47 3.76 -6.71
C LYS A 356 5.37 2.53 -6.66
N VAL A 357 6.21 2.49 -5.62
CA VAL A 357 7.38 1.60 -5.55
C VAL A 357 6.97 0.13 -5.64
N ALA A 358 5.88 -0.24 -4.96
CA ALA A 358 5.42 -1.62 -4.96
C ALA A 358 4.87 -1.99 -6.34
N ARG A 359 4.01 -1.16 -6.93
CA ARG A 359 3.40 -1.44 -8.25
C ARG A 359 4.45 -1.51 -9.36
N ILE A 360 5.41 -0.58 -9.37
CA ILE A 360 6.54 -0.59 -10.32
C ILE A 360 7.42 -1.83 -10.10
N GLY A 361 7.73 -2.17 -8.85
CA GLY A 361 8.47 -3.37 -8.51
C GLY A 361 7.77 -4.65 -8.97
N MET A 362 6.43 -4.74 -8.85
CA MET A 362 5.67 -5.90 -9.30
C MET A 362 5.73 -6.06 -10.83
N ASN A 363 5.70 -4.98 -11.60
CA ASN A 363 5.87 -5.03 -13.05
C ASN A 363 7.22 -5.64 -13.44
N ALA A 364 8.30 -5.16 -12.82
CA ALA A 364 9.64 -5.69 -13.05
C ALA A 364 9.73 -7.17 -12.66
N GLN A 365 9.15 -7.55 -11.52
CA GLN A 365 9.10 -8.94 -11.08
C GLN A 365 8.31 -9.81 -12.08
N SER A 366 7.16 -9.36 -12.55
CA SER A 366 6.28 -10.12 -13.47
C SER A 366 6.97 -10.39 -14.81
N VAL A 367 7.61 -9.36 -15.40
CA VAL A 367 8.36 -9.51 -16.65
C VAL A 367 9.55 -10.46 -16.47
N ALA A 368 10.28 -10.36 -15.36
CA ALA A 368 11.38 -11.27 -15.05
C ALA A 368 10.90 -12.73 -14.94
N HIS A 369 9.77 -12.99 -14.28
CA HIS A 369 9.19 -14.34 -14.15
C HIS A 369 8.77 -14.91 -15.52
N ILE A 370 8.06 -14.13 -16.34
CA ILE A 370 7.66 -14.54 -17.69
C ILE A 370 8.90 -14.92 -18.52
N MET A 371 9.96 -14.10 -18.44
CA MET A 371 11.20 -14.39 -19.16
C MET A 371 11.90 -15.66 -18.68
N ILE A 372 11.95 -15.90 -17.36
CA ILE A 372 12.50 -17.15 -16.82
C ILE A 372 11.71 -18.35 -17.33
N ILE A 373 10.37 -18.28 -17.34
CA ILE A 373 9.52 -19.35 -17.87
C ILE A 373 9.83 -19.59 -19.35
N VAL A 374 9.91 -18.53 -20.17
CA VAL A 374 10.27 -18.63 -21.59
C VAL A 374 11.64 -19.30 -21.78
N PHE A 375 12.64 -18.92 -20.98
CA PHE A 375 13.96 -19.56 -21.04
C PHE A 375 13.94 -21.03 -20.65
N ILE A 376 13.18 -21.40 -19.62
CA ILE A 376 12.99 -22.81 -19.23
C ILE A 376 12.32 -23.59 -20.37
N LEU A 377 11.28 -23.04 -20.99
CA LEU A 377 10.59 -23.67 -22.11
C LEU A 377 11.51 -23.87 -23.32
N ILE A 378 12.23 -22.82 -23.73
CA ILE A 378 13.18 -22.90 -24.85
C ILE A 378 14.29 -23.91 -24.55
N GLY A 379 14.83 -23.90 -23.32
CA GLY A 379 15.85 -24.86 -22.88
C GLY A 379 15.36 -26.31 -22.95
N ASN A 380 14.14 -26.57 -22.44
CA ASN A 380 13.53 -27.89 -22.47
C ASN A 380 13.22 -28.37 -23.89
N ILE A 381 12.66 -27.50 -24.74
CA ILE A 381 12.40 -27.82 -26.16
C ILE A 381 13.72 -28.17 -26.87
N GLY A 382 14.77 -27.36 -26.66
CA GLY A 382 16.09 -27.62 -27.21
C GLY A 382 16.65 -28.98 -26.76
N TYR A 383 16.54 -29.31 -25.48
CA TYR A 383 16.94 -30.60 -24.93
C TYR A 383 16.21 -31.77 -25.58
N PHE A 384 14.88 -31.71 -25.71
CA PHE A 384 14.10 -32.79 -26.31
C PHE A 384 14.37 -32.98 -27.80
N ILE A 385 14.58 -31.88 -28.55
CA ILE A 385 14.97 -31.94 -29.97
C ILE A 385 16.34 -32.61 -30.12
N GLN A 386 17.31 -32.26 -29.28
CA GLN A 386 18.65 -32.85 -29.30
C GLN A 386 18.60 -34.34 -28.93
N LYS A 387 17.84 -34.70 -27.90
CA LYS A 387 17.62 -36.09 -27.48
C LYS A 387 16.94 -36.92 -28.58
N ALA A 388 15.95 -36.35 -29.28
CA ALA A 388 15.28 -37.01 -30.39
C ALA A 388 16.20 -37.23 -31.60
N ARG A 389 17.13 -36.29 -31.87
CA ARG A 389 18.15 -36.45 -32.91
C ARG A 389 19.18 -37.52 -32.54
N LEU A 390 19.66 -37.54 -31.30
CA LEU A 390 20.61 -38.54 -30.82
C LEU A 390 20.01 -39.96 -30.78
N ARG A 391 18.69 -40.10 -30.70
CA ARG A 391 17.99 -41.41 -30.84
C ARG A 391 17.78 -41.85 -32.28
N LYS A 392 17.90 -40.95 -33.25
CA LYS A 392 17.75 -41.23 -34.70
C LYS A 392 19.10 -41.51 -35.38
N GLN A 393 20.20 -41.13 -34.76
CA GLN A 393 21.54 -41.64 -35.06
C GLN A 393 21.73 -42.96 -34.31
#